data_AF-A0A2I0NK34-F1
#
_entry.id   AF-A0A2I0NK34-F1
#
_cell.length_a   1.000
_cell.length_b   1.000
_cell.length_c   1.000
_cell.angle_alpha   90.00
_cell.angle_beta   90.00
_cell.angle_gamma   90.00
#
_symmetry.space_group_name_H-M   'P 1'
#
loop_
_entity.id
_entity.type
_entity.pdbx_description
1 polymer ?
#
loop_
_entity_poly.entity_id
_entity_poly.type
_entity_poly.pdbx_seq_one_letter_code
_entity_poly.pdbx_strand_id
1 'polypeptide(L)'
;MDNKDVERKTETNHPLHKQIANIIQYEKYPSYKIIKSRECGGDQNIPLFCSKEKGNGTEYCNVDLLILKDDKVKILIEIEESDIKPIQICGKFLASALSSYYIHKSENNEIIEMGDSVTLIQIIDASKLKENTSKVEQCINLEKSIQNIIPIKESNIDEYKLFVLNDSQDIGLNEIDIYLKEALN
;
A
#
# COMPACT_ATOMS: atom_id res chain seq x y z
N MET A 1 -6.46 -35.85 29.94
CA MET A 1 -6.34 -34.38 29.92
C MET A 1 -4.92 -34.09 29.52
N ASP A 2 -4.69 -33.85 28.23
CA ASP A 2 -3.39 -33.38 27.72
C ASP A 2 -3.68 -32.17 26.84
N ASN A 3 -3.44 -30.99 27.42
CA ASN A 3 -3.31 -29.74 26.68
C ASN A 3 -2.04 -29.85 25.84
N LYS A 4 -2.19 -29.96 24.53
CA LYS A 4 -1.13 -29.59 23.60
C LYS A 4 -1.45 -28.19 23.10
N ASP A 5 -0.76 -27.23 23.71
CA ASP A 5 -0.62 -25.88 23.18
C ASP A 5 -0.28 -25.96 21.69
N VAL A 6 -1.24 -25.55 20.87
CA VAL A 6 -0.98 -25.24 19.47
C VAL A 6 -0.25 -23.90 19.51
N GLU A 7 1.08 -23.98 19.47
CA GLU A 7 1.96 -22.85 19.20
C GLU A 7 1.38 -22.05 18.02
N ARG A 8 0.88 -20.85 18.33
CA ARG A 8 0.59 -19.85 17.31
C ARG A 8 1.92 -19.55 16.63
N LYS A 9 1.98 -19.87 15.34
CA LYS A 9 3.05 -19.47 14.43
C LYS A 9 3.45 -18.01 14.70
N THR A 10 4.71 -17.85 15.05
CA THR A 10 5.52 -16.63 15.12
C THR A 10 4.88 -15.42 14.42
N GLU A 11 4.56 -14.38 15.19
CA GLU A 11 4.35 -13.03 14.67
C GLU A 11 5.57 -12.66 13.83
N THR A 12 5.43 -12.61 12.52
CA THR A 12 6.39 -11.93 11.67
C THR A 12 6.37 -10.47 12.09
N ASN A 13 7.45 -10.03 12.73
CA ASN A 13 7.57 -8.66 13.18
C ASN A 13 7.75 -7.80 11.91
N HIS A 14 6.71 -7.06 11.52
CA HIS A 14 6.68 -6.11 10.41
C HIS A 14 6.87 -4.68 10.94
N PRO A 15 8.10 -4.28 11.32
CA PRO A 15 8.35 -3.01 11.99
C PRO A 15 7.95 -1.81 11.12
N LEU A 16 8.21 -1.85 9.81
CA LEU A 16 7.89 -0.74 8.92
C LEU A 16 6.38 -0.62 8.72
N HIS A 17 5.66 -1.74 8.54
CA HIS A 17 4.19 -1.69 8.43
C HIS A 17 3.56 -1.05 9.68
N LYS A 18 4.03 -1.41 10.88
CA LYS A 18 3.56 -0.81 12.13
C LYS A 18 3.88 0.68 12.22
N GLN A 19 5.09 1.10 11.82
CA GLN A 19 5.49 2.51 11.82
C GLN A 19 4.65 3.35 10.85
N ILE A 20 4.46 2.87 9.62
CA ILE A 20 3.60 3.53 8.62
C ILE A 20 2.16 3.57 9.12
N ALA A 21 1.62 2.47 9.66
CA ALA A 21 0.28 2.46 10.22
C ALA A 21 0.08 3.43 11.38
N ASN A 22 1.14 3.75 12.14
CA ASN A 22 1.08 4.72 13.23
C ASN A 22 1.08 6.17 12.75
N ILE A 23 1.72 6.47 11.62
CA ILE A 23 1.62 7.82 11.05
C ILE A 23 0.27 8.02 10.32
N ILE A 24 -0.34 6.95 9.81
CA ILE A 24 -1.63 6.96 9.09
C ILE A 24 -2.75 6.52 10.04
N GLN A 25 -3.17 7.46 10.90
CA GLN A 25 -4.18 7.23 11.93
C GLN A 25 -5.41 8.12 11.71
N TYR A 26 -6.58 7.63 12.11
CA TYR A 26 -7.87 8.31 11.91
C TYR A 26 -7.88 9.70 12.56
N GLU A 27 -7.25 9.83 13.72
CA GLU A 27 -7.13 11.08 14.49
C GLU A 27 -6.48 12.22 13.67
N LYS A 28 -5.62 11.89 12.71
CA LYS A 28 -5.00 12.86 11.80
C LYS A 28 -5.82 13.17 10.56
N TYR A 29 -6.72 12.27 10.18
CA TYR A 29 -7.49 12.32 8.93
C TYR A 29 -8.98 12.00 9.17
N PRO A 30 -9.68 12.77 10.03
CA PRO A 30 -11.01 12.38 10.52
C PRO A 30 -12.11 12.34 9.44
N SER A 31 -11.90 13.04 8.32
CA SER A 31 -12.80 13.05 7.16
C SER A 31 -12.63 11.85 6.23
N TYR A 32 -11.66 10.96 6.51
CA TYR A 32 -11.32 9.84 5.65
C TYR A 32 -11.46 8.53 6.40
N LYS A 33 -11.89 7.49 5.69
CA LYS A 33 -11.90 6.14 6.25
C LYS A 33 -10.62 5.42 5.86
N ILE A 34 -9.83 5.03 6.87
CA ILE A 34 -8.56 4.34 6.71
C ILE A 34 -8.76 2.85 6.96
N ILE A 35 -8.40 2.04 5.99
CA ILE A 35 -8.44 0.58 6.06
C ILE A 35 -7.01 0.06 6.11
N LYS A 36 -6.72 -0.87 7.02
CA LYS A 36 -5.38 -1.42 7.29
C LYS A 36 -5.36 -2.93 7.09
N SER A 37 -4.29 -3.43 6.49
CA SER A 37 -3.98 -4.86 6.46
C SER A 37 -3.60 -5.37 7.85
N ARG A 38 -3.48 -6.69 8.03
CA ARG A 38 -3.06 -7.30 9.30
C ARG A 38 -1.65 -6.89 9.68
N GLU A 39 -0.77 -6.80 8.70
CA GLU A 39 0.62 -6.37 8.83
C GLU A 39 0.70 -4.93 9.35
N CYS A 40 -0.26 -4.09 8.95
CA CYS A 40 -0.46 -2.72 9.41
C CYS A 40 -1.32 -2.59 10.68
N GLY A 41 -1.61 -3.69 11.39
CA GLY A 41 -2.38 -3.69 12.64
C GLY A 41 -3.91 -3.65 12.47
N GLY A 42 -4.42 -3.87 11.26
CA GLY A 42 -5.83 -4.16 11.01
C GLY A 42 -6.19 -5.63 11.27
N ASP A 43 -7.41 -6.01 10.92
CA ASP A 43 -7.95 -7.37 11.15
C ASP A 43 -8.24 -8.15 9.85
N GLN A 44 -7.91 -7.56 8.70
CA GLN A 44 -8.28 -8.05 7.38
C GLN A 44 -7.16 -7.91 6.34
N ASN A 45 -7.34 -8.57 5.20
CA ASN A 45 -6.60 -8.23 3.98
C ASN A 45 -7.38 -7.17 3.21
N ILE A 46 -6.74 -6.47 2.28
CA ILE A 46 -7.37 -5.44 1.46
C ILE A 46 -7.33 -5.83 -0.03
N PRO A 47 -8.19 -6.77 -0.46
CA PRO A 47 -8.15 -7.27 -1.83
C PRO A 47 -8.70 -6.24 -2.82
N LEU A 48 -8.01 -6.07 -3.94
CA LEU A 48 -8.45 -5.26 -5.08
C LEU A 48 -8.81 -6.16 -6.26
N PHE A 49 -9.88 -5.79 -6.96
CA PHE A 49 -10.48 -6.56 -8.03
C PHE A 49 -10.51 -5.78 -9.34
N CYS A 50 -10.32 -6.47 -10.47
CA CYS A 50 -10.41 -5.89 -11.81
C CYS A 50 -11.85 -5.75 -12.32
N SER A 51 -12.82 -6.37 -11.64
CA SER A 51 -14.24 -6.32 -12.01
C SER A 51 -15.15 -6.25 -10.78
N LYS A 52 -16.44 -6.01 -11.02
CA LYS A 52 -17.48 -5.97 -9.98
C LYS A 52 -17.79 -7.34 -9.38
N GLU A 53 -17.28 -8.41 -9.97
CA GLU A 53 -17.42 -9.76 -9.45
C GLU A 53 -16.32 -10.03 -8.41
N LYS A 54 -16.72 -10.35 -7.18
CA LYS A 54 -15.78 -10.76 -6.13
C LYS A 54 -15.42 -12.24 -6.30
N GLY A 55 -14.14 -12.52 -6.54
CA GLY A 55 -13.62 -13.89 -6.52
C GLY A 55 -12.13 -13.96 -6.82
N ASN A 56 -11.53 -15.13 -6.62
CA ASN A 56 -10.09 -15.32 -6.85
C ASN A 56 -9.67 -15.08 -8.30
N GLY A 57 -10.60 -15.23 -9.27
CA GLY A 57 -10.32 -14.99 -10.68
C GLY A 57 -10.26 -13.51 -11.07
N THR A 58 -10.76 -12.62 -10.20
CA THR A 58 -10.84 -11.17 -10.42
C THR A 58 -10.01 -10.39 -9.41
N GLU A 59 -9.55 -11.02 -8.32
CA GLU A 59 -8.62 -10.46 -7.34
C GLU A 59 -7.20 -10.39 -7.92
N TYR A 60 -6.62 -9.20 -8.01
CA TYR A 60 -5.27 -9.01 -8.57
C TYR A 60 -4.20 -8.76 -7.51
N CYS A 61 -4.53 -8.05 -6.44
CA CYS A 61 -3.59 -7.78 -5.35
C CYS A 61 -4.29 -7.58 -4.01
N ASN A 62 -3.49 -7.56 -2.94
CA ASN A 62 -3.91 -7.14 -1.61
C ASN A 62 -2.98 -6.01 -1.15
N VAL A 63 -3.51 -4.81 -0.96
CA VAL A 63 -2.71 -3.65 -0.53
C VAL A 63 -2.56 -3.61 1.00
N ASP A 64 -1.59 -2.83 1.47
CA ASP A 64 -1.27 -2.72 2.91
C ASP A 64 -2.13 -1.70 3.64
N LEU A 65 -2.39 -0.55 2.99
CA LEU A 65 -3.39 0.41 3.46
C LEU A 65 -4.20 0.94 2.29
N LEU A 66 -5.43 1.33 2.59
CA LEU A 66 -6.37 1.93 1.65
C LEU A 66 -7.10 3.07 2.35
N ILE A 67 -7.17 4.23 1.70
CA ILE A 67 -7.89 5.41 2.22
C ILE A 67 -9.07 5.71 1.31
N LEU A 68 -10.26 5.79 1.91
CA LEU A 68 -11.50 6.17 1.25
C LEU A 68 -11.83 7.64 1.51
N LYS A 69 -12.31 8.32 0.46
CA LYS A 69 -12.93 9.66 0.50
C LYS A 69 -14.27 9.54 -0.23
N ASP A 70 -15.36 9.96 0.42
CA ASP A 70 -16.73 9.92 -0.15
C ASP A 70 -17.08 8.55 -0.77
N ASP A 71 -16.80 7.46 -0.04
CA ASP A 71 -17.04 6.06 -0.45
C ASP A 71 -16.36 5.61 -1.75
N LYS A 72 -15.28 6.28 -2.15
CA LYS A 72 -14.38 5.86 -3.23
C LYS A 72 -12.94 5.72 -2.74
N VAL A 73 -12.17 4.84 -3.38
CA VAL A 73 -10.72 4.73 -3.11
C VAL A 73 -10.02 6.00 -3.55
N LYS A 74 -9.26 6.63 -2.65
CA LYS A 74 -8.45 7.83 -2.95
C LYS A 74 -6.95 7.56 -2.90
N ILE A 75 -6.49 6.77 -1.94
CA ILE A 75 -5.08 6.42 -1.80
C ILE A 75 -4.93 4.92 -1.58
N LEU A 76 -3.97 4.33 -2.28
CA LEU A 76 -3.48 2.97 -2.08
C LEU A 76 -2.05 3.03 -1.56
N ILE A 77 -1.71 2.20 -0.57
CA ILE A 77 -0.36 2.14 0.00
C ILE A 77 0.12 0.70 0.04
N GLU A 78 1.33 0.49 -0.47
CA GLU A 78 2.04 -0.79 -0.53
C GLU A 78 3.39 -0.64 0.15
N ILE A 79 3.73 -1.57 1.04
CA ILE A 79 4.96 -1.59 1.81
C ILE A 79 5.75 -2.84 1.39
N GLU A 80 7.06 -2.68 1.21
CA GLU A 80 7.94 -3.78 0.83
C GLU A 80 9.17 -3.80 1.75
N GLU A 81 9.19 -4.76 2.68
CA GLU A 81 10.26 -4.94 3.67
C GLU A 81 11.36 -5.92 3.23
N SER A 82 11.16 -6.64 2.12
CA SER A 82 11.91 -7.88 1.85
C SER A 82 12.47 -7.99 0.44
N ASP A 83 11.72 -7.62 -0.60
CA ASP A 83 12.12 -7.79 -1.99
C ASP A 83 12.05 -6.50 -2.79
N ILE A 84 13.16 -5.77 -2.78
CA ILE A 84 13.31 -4.49 -3.48
C ILE A 84 13.72 -4.65 -4.96
N LYS A 85 13.46 -5.81 -5.57
CA LYS A 85 13.74 -6.01 -6.99
C LYS A 85 12.80 -5.15 -7.84
N PRO A 86 13.28 -4.56 -8.95
CA PRO A 86 12.46 -3.78 -9.86
C PRO A 86 11.17 -4.49 -10.30
N ILE A 87 11.25 -5.79 -10.58
CA ILE A 87 10.08 -6.57 -11.01
C ILE A 87 9.00 -6.67 -9.93
N GLN A 88 9.39 -6.69 -8.66
CA GLN A 88 8.45 -6.75 -7.54
C GLN A 88 7.73 -5.41 -7.38
N ILE A 89 8.48 -4.31 -7.43
CA ILE A 89 7.94 -2.93 -7.35
C ILE A 89 6.95 -2.70 -8.51
N CYS A 90 7.40 -2.95 -9.74
CA CYS A 90 6.57 -2.80 -10.94
C CYS A 90 5.37 -3.74 -10.94
N GLY A 91 5.53 -4.97 -10.44
CA GLY A 91 4.44 -5.96 -10.36
C GLY A 91 3.32 -5.49 -9.44
N LYS A 92 3.67 -5.02 -8.23
CA LYS A 92 2.73 -4.41 -7.29
C LYS A 92 2.02 -3.19 -7.89
N PHE A 93 2.78 -2.29 -8.51
CA PHE A 93 2.21 -1.13 -9.21
C PHE A 93 1.19 -1.53 -10.28
N LEU A 94 1.58 -2.42 -11.20
CA LEU A 94 0.71 -2.80 -12.32
C LEU A 94 -0.53 -3.56 -11.85
N ALA A 95 -0.41 -4.45 -10.86
CA ALA A 95 -1.56 -5.16 -10.30
C ALA A 95 -2.59 -4.20 -9.70
N SER A 96 -2.12 -3.19 -8.96
CA SER A 96 -2.98 -2.13 -8.40
C SER A 96 -3.59 -1.24 -9.50
N ALA A 97 -2.80 -0.85 -10.51
CA ALA A 97 -3.28 -0.02 -11.63
C ALA A 97 -4.31 -0.73 -12.52
N LEU A 98 -4.25 -2.06 -12.61
CA LEU A 98 -5.23 -2.87 -13.34
C LEU A 98 -6.47 -3.24 -12.50
N SER A 99 -6.52 -2.80 -11.25
CA SER A 99 -7.67 -3.02 -10.36
C SER A 99 -8.58 -1.79 -10.35
N SER A 100 -9.89 -2.02 -10.23
CA SER A 100 -10.90 -0.95 -10.29
C SER A 100 -11.86 -0.96 -9.11
N TYR A 101 -11.83 -2.00 -8.26
CA TYR A 101 -12.78 -2.18 -7.18
C TYR A 101 -12.12 -2.71 -5.91
N TYR A 102 -12.61 -2.24 -4.77
CA TYR A 102 -12.38 -2.83 -3.46
C TYR A 102 -13.70 -3.47 -2.99
N ILE A 103 -13.66 -4.75 -2.61
CA ILE A 103 -14.87 -5.50 -2.20
C ILE A 103 -14.54 -6.38 -1.00
N HIS A 104 -15.00 -5.99 0.18
CA HIS A 104 -14.69 -6.71 1.42
C HIS A 104 -15.89 -6.85 2.36
N LYS A 105 -15.85 -7.90 3.20
CA LYS A 105 -16.95 -8.21 4.14
C LYS A 105 -17.14 -7.15 5.23
N SER A 106 -16.09 -6.41 5.58
CA SER A 106 -16.17 -5.28 6.53
C SER A 106 -17.05 -4.15 5.98
N GLU A 107 -17.20 -4.10 4.67
CA GLU A 107 -18.01 -3.15 3.92
C GLU A 107 -19.30 -3.81 3.41
N ASN A 108 -19.79 -4.85 4.09
CA ASN A 108 -20.97 -5.61 3.67
C ASN A 108 -20.87 -6.21 2.25
N ASN A 109 -19.65 -6.36 1.70
CA ASN A 109 -19.38 -6.69 0.30
C ASN A 109 -19.95 -5.69 -0.71
N GLU A 110 -20.11 -4.43 -0.31
CA GLU A 110 -20.38 -3.34 -1.25
C GLU A 110 -19.23 -3.18 -2.26
N ILE A 111 -19.59 -2.78 -3.47
CA ILE A 111 -18.63 -2.51 -4.54
C ILE A 111 -18.16 -1.08 -4.37
N ILE A 112 -16.95 -0.91 -3.85
CA ILE A 112 -16.32 0.40 -3.70
C ILE A 112 -15.42 0.62 -4.92
N GLU A 113 -15.78 1.61 -5.74
CA GLU A 113 -15.03 1.94 -6.96
C GLU A 113 -13.78 2.75 -6.64
N MET A 114 -12.79 2.70 -7.54
CA MET A 114 -11.71 3.68 -7.54
C MET A 114 -12.26 5.09 -7.73
N GLY A 115 -11.62 6.07 -7.08
CA GLY A 115 -11.87 7.49 -7.33
C GLY A 115 -11.51 7.88 -8.77
N ASP A 116 -11.96 9.06 -9.18
CA ASP A 116 -11.63 9.57 -10.53
C ASP A 116 -10.13 9.88 -10.67
N SER A 117 -9.45 10.10 -9.54
CA SER A 117 -7.99 10.27 -9.40
C SER A 117 -7.53 9.56 -8.12
N VAL A 118 -6.63 8.58 -8.27
CA VAL A 118 -6.09 7.75 -7.18
C VAL A 118 -4.58 7.88 -7.12
N THR A 119 -4.07 8.11 -5.90
CA THR A 119 -2.63 8.12 -5.62
C THR A 119 -2.18 6.74 -5.16
N LEU A 120 -1.17 6.16 -5.82
CA LEU A 120 -0.47 4.99 -5.31
C LEU A 120 0.85 5.39 -4.66
N ILE A 121 1.04 4.97 -3.41
CA ILE A 121 2.27 5.17 -2.66
C ILE A 121 2.92 3.81 -2.42
N GLN A 122 4.14 3.62 -2.91
CA GLN A 122 4.96 2.46 -2.55
C GLN A 122 6.05 2.89 -1.56
N ILE A 123 6.28 2.09 -0.52
CA ILE A 123 7.24 2.38 0.55
C ILE A 123 8.17 1.18 0.68
N ILE A 124 9.46 1.42 0.52
CA ILE A 124 10.49 0.38 0.54
C ILE A 124 11.33 0.51 1.79
N ASP A 125 11.54 -0.60 2.49
CA ASP A 125 12.57 -0.74 3.52
C ASP A 125 13.94 -0.95 2.87
N ALA A 126 14.79 0.07 2.98
CA ALA A 126 16.17 0.04 2.54
C ALA A 126 17.17 -0.11 3.70
N SER A 127 16.72 -0.31 4.95
CA SER A 127 17.60 -0.49 6.13
C SER A 127 18.60 -1.66 5.98
N LYS A 128 18.20 -2.71 5.27
CA LYS A 128 19.02 -3.92 5.06
C LYS A 128 19.96 -3.82 3.85
N LEU A 129 19.99 -2.68 3.16
CA LEU A 129 20.83 -2.51 1.99
C LEU A 129 22.28 -2.31 2.35
N LYS A 130 23.16 -2.91 1.56
CA LYS A 130 24.60 -2.70 1.66
C LYS A 130 24.93 -1.25 1.31
N GLU A 131 25.90 -0.68 2.02
CA GLU A 131 26.50 0.60 1.63
C GLU A 131 26.95 0.59 0.16
N ASN A 132 26.84 1.76 -0.50
CA ASN A 132 27.22 1.96 -1.91
C ASN A 132 26.46 1.11 -2.93
N THR A 133 25.27 0.62 -2.60
CA THR A 133 24.40 -0.06 -3.57
C THR A 133 23.75 0.92 -4.54
N SER A 134 23.64 0.53 -5.82
CA SER A 134 22.86 1.29 -6.82
C SER A 134 21.34 1.11 -6.66
N LYS A 135 20.88 0.39 -5.64
CA LYS A 135 19.46 0.07 -5.44
C LYS A 135 18.59 1.29 -5.17
N VAL A 136 19.11 2.27 -4.42
CA VAL A 136 18.39 3.54 -4.19
C VAL A 136 18.21 4.29 -5.50
N GLU A 137 19.27 4.40 -6.31
CA GLU A 137 19.20 5.01 -7.65
C GLU A 137 18.26 4.25 -8.60
N GLN A 138 18.25 2.91 -8.53
CA GLN A 138 17.28 2.09 -9.27
C GLN A 138 15.84 2.46 -8.89
N CYS A 139 15.54 2.64 -7.59
CA CYS A 139 14.21 3.05 -7.13
C CYS A 139 13.83 4.45 -7.68
N ILE A 140 14.76 5.41 -7.64
CA ILE A 140 14.54 6.75 -8.22
C ILE A 140 14.23 6.68 -9.71
N ASN A 141 14.96 5.85 -10.46
CA ASN A 141 14.73 5.67 -11.88
C ASN A 141 13.41 4.96 -12.18
N LEU A 142 13.00 4.00 -11.33
CA LEU A 142 11.71 3.33 -11.42
C LEU A 142 10.56 4.29 -11.15
N GLU A 143 10.66 5.12 -10.11
CA GLU A 143 9.66 6.15 -9.80
C GLU A 143 9.41 7.05 -11.00
N LYS A 144 10.48 7.62 -11.57
CA LYS A 144 10.39 8.47 -12.76
C LYS A 144 9.78 7.72 -13.95
N SER A 145 10.17 6.46 -14.15
CA SER A 145 9.67 5.65 -15.26
C SER A 145 8.17 5.36 -15.12
N ILE A 146 7.70 5.07 -13.91
CA ILE A 146 6.28 4.87 -13.62
C ILE A 146 5.51 6.17 -13.79
N GLN A 147 6.00 7.29 -13.24
CA GLN A 147 5.38 8.61 -13.39
C GLN A 147 5.23 9.04 -14.85
N ASN A 148 6.16 8.63 -15.72
CA ASN A 148 6.09 8.96 -17.15
C ASN A 148 5.05 8.15 -17.95
N ILE A 149 4.52 7.05 -17.39
CA ILE A 149 3.55 6.19 -18.07
C ILE A 149 2.15 6.25 -17.46
N ILE A 150 1.98 6.90 -16.31
CA ILE A 150 0.66 7.10 -15.70
C ILE A 150 -0.06 8.33 -16.31
N PRO A 151 -1.40 8.31 -16.38
CA PRO A 151 -2.24 7.13 -16.13
C PRO A 151 -2.05 6.09 -17.25
N ILE A 152 -1.95 4.82 -16.85
CA ILE A 152 -2.07 3.71 -17.80
C ILE A 152 -3.50 3.74 -18.36
N LYS A 153 -3.69 3.33 -19.62
CA LYS A 153 -5.02 3.28 -20.24
C LYS A 153 -6.01 2.53 -19.33
N GLU A 154 -7.13 3.17 -19.04
CA GLU A 154 -8.23 2.63 -18.20
C GLU A 154 -7.87 2.42 -16.71
N SER A 155 -6.73 2.95 -16.24
CA SER A 155 -6.40 3.03 -14.81
C SER A 155 -6.89 4.34 -14.20
N ASN A 156 -7.39 4.28 -12.97
CA ASN A 156 -7.70 5.45 -12.13
C ASN A 156 -6.48 5.99 -11.37
N ILE A 157 -5.38 5.23 -11.34
CA ILE A 157 -4.12 5.68 -10.74
C ILE A 157 -3.45 6.66 -11.70
N ASP A 158 -3.46 7.93 -11.33
CA ASP A 158 -2.87 9.05 -12.07
C ASP A 158 -1.73 9.73 -11.31
N GLU A 159 -1.55 9.40 -10.03
CA GLU A 159 -0.43 9.82 -9.21
C GLU A 159 0.33 8.63 -8.63
N TYR A 160 1.65 8.74 -8.60
CA TYR A 160 2.53 7.70 -8.06
C TYR A 160 3.70 8.30 -7.30
N LYS A 161 3.98 7.76 -6.12
CA LYS A 161 5.14 8.12 -5.30
C LYS A 161 5.83 6.88 -4.75
N LEU A 162 7.17 6.87 -4.83
CA LEU A 162 7.99 5.81 -4.23
C LEU A 162 8.85 6.41 -3.12
N PHE A 163 8.68 5.93 -1.90
CA PHE A 163 9.55 6.25 -0.76
C PHE A 163 10.55 5.12 -0.52
N VAL A 164 11.81 5.48 -0.30
CA VAL A 164 12.87 4.56 0.07
C VAL A 164 13.37 4.97 1.45
N LEU A 165 13.08 4.16 2.45
CA LEU A 165 13.36 4.47 3.85
C LEU A 165 14.60 3.73 4.33
N ASN A 166 15.56 4.50 4.84
CA ASN A 166 16.81 3.98 5.40
C ASN A 166 16.73 4.01 6.94
N ASP A 167 17.82 3.65 7.63
CA ASP A 167 17.91 3.64 9.11
C ASP A 167 17.49 4.97 9.79
N SER A 168 17.59 6.11 9.08
CA SER A 168 17.02 7.40 9.49
C SER A 168 15.51 7.47 9.22
N GLN A 169 14.76 6.52 9.79
CA GLN A 169 13.33 6.30 9.52
C GLN A 169 12.48 7.55 9.83
N ASP A 170 12.84 8.35 10.85
CA ASP A 170 12.04 9.51 11.29
C ASP A 170 11.85 10.60 10.23
N ILE A 171 12.87 10.90 9.42
CA ILE A 171 12.77 11.94 8.37
C ILE A 171 11.83 11.46 7.26
N GLY A 172 12.00 10.23 6.80
CA GLY A 172 11.17 9.68 5.74
C GLY A 172 9.71 9.49 6.17
N LEU A 173 9.45 9.16 7.44
CA LEU A 173 8.09 9.11 7.98
C LEU A 173 7.39 10.48 7.95
N ASN A 174 8.12 11.56 8.23
CA ASN A 174 7.57 12.92 8.13
C ASN A 174 7.28 13.33 6.68
N GLU A 175 8.17 12.98 5.74
CA GLU A 175 7.93 13.23 4.31
C GLU A 175 6.68 12.51 3.80
N ILE A 176 6.44 11.27 4.25
CA ILE A 176 5.23 10.51 3.93
C ILE A 176 3.98 11.20 4.49
N ASP A 177 4.01 11.65 5.75
CA ASP A 177 2.88 12.35 6.39
C ASP A 177 2.54 13.67 5.67
N ILE A 178 3.56 14.43 5.26
CA ILE A 178 3.40 15.65 4.46
C ILE A 178 2.78 15.34 3.10
N TYR A 179 3.34 14.37 2.38
CA TYR A 179 2.85 13.99 1.06
C TYR A 179 1.40 13.49 1.11
N LEU A 180 1.05 12.69 2.13
CA LEU A 180 -0.33 12.23 2.34
C LEU A 180 -1.30 13.39 2.56
N LYS A 181 -0.91 14.41 3.34
CA LYS A 181 -1.75 15.60 3.54
C LYS A 181 -1.97 16.35 2.23
N GLU A 182 -0.95 16.46 1.39
CA GLU A 182 -1.06 17.09 0.08
C GLU A 182 -1.97 16.30 -0.86
N ALA A 183 -1.79 14.98 -0.95
CA ALA A 183 -2.56 14.10 -1.83
C ALA A 183 -4.05 13.94 -1.43
N LEU A 184 -4.39 14.19 -0.17
CA LEU A 184 -5.76 14.09 0.34
C LEU A 184 -6.59 15.38 0.16
N ASN A 185 -5.93 16.53 0.03
CA ASN A 185 -6.58 17.83 -0.19
C ASN A 185 -7.23 17.89 -1.58
#